data_AF-A0AAU6Y3L5-F1
#
_entry.id   AF-A0AAU6Y3L5-F1
#
_cell.length_a   1.000
_cell.length_b   1.000
_cell.length_c   1.000
_cell.angle_alpha   90.00
_cell.angle_beta   90.00
_cell.angle_gamma   90.00
#
_symmetry.space_group_name_H-M   'P 1'
#
loop_
_entity.id
_entity.type
_entity.pdbx_description
1 polymer ?
#
loop_
_entity_poly.entity_id
_entity_poly.type
_entity_poly.pdbx_seq_one_letter_code
_entity_poly.pdbx_strand_id
1 'polypeptide(L)'
;MKLFYKAPLVCAMLLGAAVMLSTGCKSYNDLAGHYSSKHIKANTNQVTAQIPETGELGYILLSLTETGSNDTTLINKESAYYKDVMKQFAAFKNHKAVKLLNSDLLANGNNFSHFRNGLYAYKFNKHNNMVLKTEYRVDLNRVDFRRYVGAIEDFIEKTNFRSFYAEHNNLYTKIIKEQGQQLNMNAAWATMGKQYTQPFQSYQVILSPLMKGNASTLAVSGRGFRECLIFAESTNKALFYSSTTASTPKVAYND
;
A
#
# COMPACT_ATOMS: atom_id res chain seq x y z
N MET A 1 -9.25 -1.32 -51.06
CA MET A 1 -8.34 -2.14 -50.23
C MET A 1 -8.36 -1.60 -48.81
N LYS A 2 -9.19 -2.16 -47.92
CA LYS A 2 -9.33 -1.71 -46.51
C LYS A 2 -8.34 -2.50 -45.66
N LEU A 3 -7.25 -1.87 -45.21
CA LEU A 3 -6.38 -2.46 -44.18
C LEU A 3 -7.08 -2.32 -42.82
N PHE A 4 -7.67 -3.41 -42.35
CA PHE A 4 -8.06 -3.57 -40.95
C PHE A 4 -6.79 -3.79 -40.12
N TYR A 5 -6.31 -2.72 -39.47
CA TYR A 5 -5.36 -2.87 -38.37
C TYR A 5 -6.13 -3.41 -37.17
N LYS A 6 -6.05 -4.73 -36.94
CA LYS A 6 -6.36 -5.33 -35.64
C LYS A 6 -5.26 -4.88 -34.67
N ALA A 7 -5.49 -3.79 -33.96
CA ALA A 7 -4.69 -3.47 -32.78
C ALA A 7 -4.90 -4.59 -31.74
N PRO A 8 -3.84 -5.21 -31.20
CA PRO A 8 -3.99 -6.25 -30.21
C PRO A 8 -4.58 -5.63 -28.93
N LEU A 9 -5.68 -6.24 -28.51
CA LEU A 9 -6.45 -5.97 -27.30
C LEU A 9 -5.62 -6.39 -26.07
N VAL A 10 -4.52 -5.68 -25.79
CA VAL A 10 -3.63 -5.93 -24.63
C VAL A 10 -3.62 -4.74 -23.64
N CYS A 11 -4.27 -3.62 -23.98
CA CYS A 11 -4.13 -2.38 -23.22
C CYS A 11 -5.14 -2.16 -22.07
N ALA A 12 -5.86 -3.19 -21.62
CA ALA A 12 -6.99 -3.04 -20.68
C ALA A 12 -6.77 -3.62 -19.26
N MET A 13 -5.55 -4.01 -18.88
CA MET A 13 -5.24 -4.49 -17.52
C MET A 13 -4.00 -3.81 -16.93
N LEU A 14 -3.96 -2.47 -16.98
CA LEU A 14 -2.92 -1.63 -16.36
C LEU A 14 -3.54 -0.57 -15.42
N LEU A 15 -4.76 -0.77 -14.92
CA LEU A 15 -5.61 0.33 -14.50
C LEU A 15 -5.32 0.90 -13.10
N GLY A 16 -4.71 0.18 -12.15
CA GLY A 16 -4.52 0.72 -10.79
C GLY A 16 -3.49 1.84 -10.72
N ALA A 17 -2.23 1.54 -11.03
CA ALA A 17 -1.15 2.51 -10.96
C ALA A 17 -1.06 3.42 -12.20
N ALA A 18 -1.37 2.92 -13.40
CA ALA A 18 -1.26 3.73 -14.62
C ALA A 18 -2.36 4.80 -14.71
N VAL A 19 -3.59 4.55 -14.23
CA VAL A 19 -4.63 5.60 -14.18
C VAL A 19 -4.27 6.68 -13.16
N MET A 20 -3.62 6.31 -12.05
CA MET A 20 -3.18 7.27 -11.05
C MET A 20 -2.01 8.14 -11.53
N LEU A 21 -1.19 7.61 -12.43
CA LEU A 21 -0.13 8.36 -13.11
C LEU A 21 -0.66 9.39 -14.12
N SER A 22 -1.92 9.31 -14.58
CA SER A 22 -2.47 10.25 -15.57
C SER A 22 -3.08 11.52 -14.95
N THR A 23 -3.37 11.51 -13.64
CA THR A 23 -3.96 12.66 -12.92
C THR A 23 -2.92 13.56 -12.24
N GLY A 24 -1.63 13.22 -12.41
CA GLY A 24 -0.53 13.86 -11.72
C GLY A 24 -0.45 13.49 -10.24
N CYS A 25 0.76 13.63 -9.69
CA CYS A 25 0.95 13.40 -8.26
C CYS A 25 0.42 14.60 -7.47
N LYS A 26 -0.58 14.37 -6.61
CA LYS A 26 -1.16 15.43 -5.78
C LYS A 26 -0.18 15.83 -4.67
N SER A 27 -0.04 17.13 -4.43
CA SER A 27 0.72 17.63 -3.29
C SER A 27 -0.22 17.71 -2.08
N TYR A 28 0.04 16.90 -1.05
CA TYR A 28 -0.53 17.09 0.28
C TYR A 28 0.61 17.40 1.24
N ASN A 29 0.32 18.20 2.27
CA ASN A 29 1.34 18.61 3.24
C ASN A 29 1.62 17.53 4.30
N ASP A 30 1.12 16.30 4.13
CA ASP A 30 1.31 15.22 5.10
C ASP A 30 2.79 14.89 5.31
N LEU A 31 3.59 14.94 4.24
CA LEU A 31 5.01 14.64 4.24
C LEU A 31 5.84 15.73 3.57
N ALA A 32 7.05 15.95 4.08
CA ALA A 32 8.08 16.75 3.43
C ALA A 32 9.37 15.94 3.24
N GLY A 33 10.08 16.20 2.14
CA GLY A 33 11.32 15.48 1.80
C GLY A 33 12.54 16.07 2.50
N HIS A 34 13.36 15.20 3.09
CA HIS A 34 14.64 15.51 3.72
C HIS A 34 15.73 14.58 3.17
N TYR A 35 15.94 14.64 1.86
CA TYR A 35 16.73 13.64 1.14
C TYR A 35 18.24 13.84 1.26
N SER A 36 18.93 12.75 1.63
CA SER A 36 20.38 12.64 1.51
C SER A 36 20.81 12.47 0.04
N SER A 37 22.06 12.81 -0.27
CA SER A 37 22.60 12.56 -1.62
C SER A 37 22.55 11.07 -2.00
N LYS A 38 22.69 10.18 -1.01
CA LYS A 38 22.57 8.73 -1.19
C LYS A 38 21.16 8.33 -1.63
N HIS A 39 20.13 8.88 -0.97
CA HIS A 39 18.74 8.60 -1.32
C HIS A 39 18.41 9.10 -2.74
N ILE A 40 18.81 10.33 -3.08
CA ILE A 40 18.61 10.89 -4.41
C ILE A 40 19.25 10.00 -5.48
N LYS A 41 20.53 9.64 -5.31
CA LYS A 41 21.24 8.77 -6.25
C LYS A 41 20.56 7.40 -6.41
N ALA A 42 20.09 6.81 -5.31
CA ALA A 42 19.47 5.48 -5.34
C ALA A 42 18.09 5.45 -5.99
N ASN A 43 17.35 6.57 -5.96
CA ASN A 43 15.96 6.61 -6.44
C ASN A 43 15.78 7.40 -7.74
N THR A 44 16.80 8.14 -8.21
CA THR A 44 16.71 8.85 -9.49
C THR A 44 16.47 7.87 -10.64
N ASN A 45 15.48 8.20 -11.48
CA ASN A 45 15.02 7.39 -12.60
C ASN A 45 14.52 6.00 -12.20
N GLN A 46 14.10 5.81 -10.94
CA GLN A 46 13.55 4.55 -10.45
C GLN A 46 12.02 4.60 -10.30
N VAL A 47 11.39 3.49 -10.67
CA VAL A 47 10.01 3.16 -10.28
C VAL A 47 10.08 1.90 -9.43
N THR A 48 9.68 1.98 -8.17
CA THR A 48 9.85 0.87 -7.22
C THR A 48 8.52 0.50 -6.59
N ALA A 49 8.12 -0.77 -6.70
CA ALA A 49 6.99 -1.32 -5.96
C ALA A 49 7.46 -1.86 -4.60
N GLN A 50 6.67 -1.63 -3.56
CA GLN A 50 6.95 -2.10 -2.21
C GLN A 50 5.67 -2.32 -1.41
N ILE A 51 5.74 -3.23 -0.45
CA ILE A 51 4.79 -3.38 0.66
C ILE A 51 5.61 -3.05 1.91
N PRO A 52 5.49 -1.86 2.49
CA PRO A 52 6.20 -1.52 3.73
C PRO A 52 5.53 -2.17 4.94
N GLU A 53 6.31 -2.67 5.91
CA GLU A 53 5.78 -3.24 7.16
C GLU A 53 4.80 -2.29 7.87
N THR A 54 5.15 -1.00 7.98
CA THR A 54 4.29 0.01 8.62
C THR A 54 2.99 0.25 7.84
N GLY A 55 3.05 0.21 6.51
CA GLY A 55 1.89 0.38 5.64
C GLY A 55 0.93 -0.81 5.77
N GLU A 56 1.46 -2.03 5.74
CA GLU A 56 0.68 -3.25 5.92
C GLU A 56 0.03 -3.30 7.30
N LEU A 57 0.78 -2.98 8.36
CA LEU A 57 0.22 -2.86 9.70
C LEU A 57 -0.94 -1.85 9.75
N GLY A 58 -0.84 -0.73 9.03
CA GLY A 58 -1.91 0.26 8.96
C GLY A 58 -3.22 -0.31 8.41
N TYR A 59 -3.15 -1.13 7.35
CA TYR A 59 -4.33 -1.80 6.80
C TYR A 59 -4.86 -2.92 7.70
N ILE A 60 -3.98 -3.65 8.40
CA ILE A 60 -4.39 -4.63 9.42
C ILE A 60 -5.14 -3.91 10.55
N LEU A 61 -4.59 -2.81 11.09
CA LEU A 61 -5.28 -2.02 12.11
C LEU A 61 -6.64 -1.52 11.63
N LEU A 62 -6.72 -1.00 10.39
CA LEU A 62 -7.99 -0.59 9.78
C LEU A 62 -8.98 -1.76 9.75
N SER A 63 -8.54 -2.96 9.37
CA SER A 63 -9.41 -4.15 9.30
C SER A 63 -10.00 -4.57 10.63
N LEU A 64 -9.34 -4.22 11.73
CA LEU A 64 -9.81 -4.49 13.09
C LEU A 64 -10.72 -3.40 13.66
N THR A 65 -10.70 -2.20 13.09
CA THR A 65 -11.63 -1.13 13.48
C THR A 65 -13.06 -1.50 13.14
N GLU A 66 -14.03 -0.97 13.87
CA GLU A 66 -15.45 -1.13 13.53
C GLU A 66 -15.76 -0.47 12.18
N THR A 67 -15.24 0.75 11.95
CA THR A 67 -15.41 1.47 10.68
C THR A 67 -14.88 0.65 9.50
N GLY A 68 -13.65 0.15 9.56
CA GLY A 68 -13.07 -0.67 8.50
C GLY A 68 -13.71 -2.06 8.38
N SER A 69 -14.14 -2.67 9.49
CA SER A 69 -14.88 -3.94 9.48
C SER A 69 -16.25 -3.82 8.78
N ASN A 70 -16.87 -2.64 8.82
CA ASN A 70 -18.15 -2.40 8.15
C ASN A 70 -17.99 -1.87 6.70
N ASP A 71 -16.84 -1.28 6.37
CA ASP A 71 -16.56 -0.75 5.03
C ASP A 71 -16.22 -1.85 4.01
N THR A 72 -16.92 -1.91 2.87
CA THR A 72 -16.71 -2.93 1.82
C THR A 72 -15.84 -2.47 0.65
N THR A 73 -15.36 -1.22 0.70
CA THR A 73 -14.67 -0.51 -0.38
C THR A 73 -13.17 -0.35 -0.11
N LEU A 74 -12.76 -0.24 1.15
CA LEU A 74 -11.37 0.04 1.52
C LEU A 74 -10.50 -1.21 1.67
N ILE A 75 -11.11 -2.31 2.12
CA ILE A 75 -10.40 -3.56 2.45
C ILE A 75 -10.85 -4.72 1.56
N ASN A 76 -9.89 -5.47 1.02
CA ASN A 76 -10.14 -6.71 0.30
C ASN A 76 -10.43 -7.87 1.28
N LYS A 77 -11.70 -8.03 1.64
CA LYS A 77 -12.17 -9.05 2.58
C LYS A 77 -12.33 -10.44 1.96
N GLU A 78 -12.21 -10.56 0.65
CA GLU A 78 -12.49 -11.80 -0.10
C GLU A 78 -11.26 -12.70 -0.24
N SER A 79 -10.06 -12.15 0.03
CA SER A 79 -8.79 -12.86 -0.12
C SER A 79 -8.55 -13.91 0.96
N ALA A 80 -7.76 -14.95 0.64
CA ALA A 80 -7.24 -15.88 1.65
C ALA A 80 -6.40 -15.17 2.71
N TYR A 81 -5.62 -14.16 2.29
CA TYR A 81 -4.80 -13.35 3.17
C TYR A 81 -5.63 -12.61 4.24
N TYR A 82 -6.79 -12.06 3.87
CA TYR A 82 -7.68 -11.44 4.86
C TYR A 82 -8.15 -12.44 5.92
N LYS A 83 -8.40 -13.70 5.54
CA LYS A 83 -8.76 -14.75 6.50
C LYS A 83 -7.61 -15.02 7.48
N ASP A 84 -6.37 -15.05 7.00
CA ASP A 84 -5.18 -15.22 7.84
C ASP A 84 -4.99 -14.03 8.78
N VAL A 85 -5.19 -12.79 8.29
CA VAL A 85 -5.20 -11.57 9.11
C VAL A 85 -6.25 -11.67 10.21
N MET A 86 -7.50 -12.01 9.88
CA MET A 86 -8.55 -12.10 10.89
C MET A 86 -8.29 -13.24 11.88
N LYS A 87 -7.75 -14.38 11.42
CA LYS A 87 -7.36 -15.49 12.30
C LYS A 87 -6.30 -15.04 13.32
N GLN A 88 -5.29 -14.28 12.90
CA GLN A 88 -4.21 -13.84 13.77
C GLN A 88 -4.62 -12.69 14.70
N PHE A 89 -5.36 -11.70 14.19
CA PHE A 89 -5.50 -10.40 14.87
C PHE A 89 -6.91 -10.09 15.40
N ALA A 90 -7.94 -10.87 15.10
CA ALA A 90 -9.33 -10.53 15.49
C ALA A 90 -9.55 -10.40 17.00
N ALA A 91 -8.77 -11.12 17.83
CA ALA A 91 -8.84 -10.99 19.29
C ALA A 91 -8.41 -9.59 19.80
N PHE A 92 -7.70 -8.83 18.97
CA PHE A 92 -7.12 -7.52 19.31
C PHE A 92 -7.96 -6.33 18.81
N LYS A 93 -9.22 -6.55 18.40
CA LYS A 93 -10.14 -5.46 18.02
C LYS A 93 -10.29 -4.38 19.10
N ASN A 94 -10.15 -4.76 20.38
CA ASN A 94 -10.21 -3.83 21.51
C ASN A 94 -8.87 -3.20 21.90
N HIS A 95 -7.80 -3.47 21.14
CA HIS A 95 -6.46 -2.94 21.43
C HIS A 95 -6.41 -1.42 21.29
N LYS A 96 -5.53 -0.76 22.07
CA LYS A 96 -5.41 0.71 22.11
C LYS A 96 -5.17 1.31 20.72
N ALA A 97 -4.27 0.73 19.93
CA ALA A 97 -3.99 1.18 18.56
C ALA A 97 -5.24 1.14 17.66
N VAL A 98 -6.02 0.06 17.73
CA VAL A 98 -7.26 -0.11 16.94
C VAL A 98 -8.31 0.91 17.39
N LYS A 99 -8.49 1.11 18.69
CA LYS A 99 -9.43 2.10 19.24
C LYS A 99 -9.07 3.53 18.86
N LEU A 100 -7.78 3.89 18.92
CA LEU A 100 -7.30 5.21 18.51
C LEU A 100 -7.63 5.46 17.03
N LEU A 101 -7.29 4.50 16.16
CA LEU A 101 -7.60 4.62 14.74
C LEU A 101 -9.10 4.72 14.51
N ASN A 102 -9.91 3.84 15.10
CA ASN A 102 -11.37 3.88 14.96
C ASN A 102 -11.95 5.23 15.39
N SER A 103 -11.45 5.80 16.49
CA SER A 103 -11.86 7.13 16.95
C SER A 103 -11.56 8.22 15.93
N ASP A 104 -10.39 8.17 15.28
CA ASP A 104 -10.04 9.15 14.24
C ASP A 104 -10.92 8.99 13.00
N LEU A 105 -11.26 7.76 12.61
CA LEU A 105 -12.13 7.49 11.48
C LEU A 105 -13.56 7.98 11.72
N LEU A 106 -14.09 7.78 12.93
CA LEU A 106 -15.40 8.29 13.33
C LEU A 106 -15.45 9.82 13.33
N ALA A 107 -14.35 10.48 13.70
CA ALA A 107 -14.26 11.94 13.64
C ALA A 107 -14.20 12.45 12.19
N ASN A 108 -13.44 11.78 11.32
CA ASN A 108 -13.37 12.08 9.89
C ASN A 108 -12.80 10.89 9.11
N GLY A 109 -13.56 10.30 8.18
CA GLY A 109 -13.12 9.16 7.38
C GLY A 109 -11.84 9.42 6.57
N ASN A 110 -11.57 10.67 6.19
CA ASN A 110 -10.33 11.06 5.49
C ASN A 110 -9.07 10.91 6.36
N ASN A 111 -9.21 10.77 7.69
CA ASN A 111 -8.08 10.57 8.59
C ASN A 111 -7.33 9.28 8.29
N PHE A 112 -7.96 8.27 7.68
CA PHE A 112 -7.24 7.07 7.24
C PHE A 112 -6.13 7.40 6.23
N SER A 113 -6.43 8.27 5.25
CA SER A 113 -5.46 8.65 4.22
C SER A 113 -4.26 9.36 4.82
N HIS A 114 -4.49 10.31 5.73
CA HIS A 114 -3.43 10.99 6.45
C HIS A 114 -2.60 10.02 7.30
N PHE A 115 -3.27 9.11 8.03
CA PHE A 115 -2.61 8.09 8.84
C PHE A 115 -1.73 7.18 7.99
N ARG A 116 -2.26 6.63 6.90
CA ARG A 116 -1.52 5.78 5.97
C ARG A 116 -0.35 6.53 5.32
N ASN A 117 -0.55 7.77 4.91
CA ASN A 117 0.51 8.59 4.32
C ASN A 117 1.65 8.81 5.33
N GLY A 118 1.32 9.14 6.59
CA GLY A 118 2.31 9.31 7.65
C GLY A 118 3.05 8.01 8.00
N LEU A 119 2.39 6.86 8.01
CA LEU A 119 3.03 5.54 8.24
C LEU A 119 4.17 5.27 7.25
N TYR A 120 4.10 5.79 6.03
CA TYR A 120 5.17 5.65 5.04
C TYR A 120 6.48 6.31 5.49
N ALA A 121 6.42 7.39 6.28
CA ALA A 121 7.61 8.07 6.80
C ALA A 121 8.27 7.30 7.95
N TYR A 122 7.68 6.22 8.45
CA TYR A 122 8.22 5.42 9.54
C TYR A 122 8.69 4.05 9.06
N LYS A 123 9.53 3.42 9.88
CA LYS A 123 9.95 2.02 9.77
C LYS A 123 10.08 1.44 11.18
N PHE A 124 10.06 0.11 11.30
CA PHE A 124 10.44 -0.55 12.54
C PHE A 124 11.94 -0.78 12.59
N ASN A 125 12.56 -0.50 13.74
CA ASN A 125 13.94 -0.89 13.99
C ASN A 125 14.03 -2.37 14.40
N LYS A 126 15.22 -2.85 14.77
CA LYS A 126 15.44 -4.25 15.21
C LYS A 126 14.76 -4.61 16.54
N HIS A 127 14.33 -3.61 17.30
CA HIS A 127 13.66 -3.74 18.60
C HIS A 127 12.14 -3.49 18.50
N ASN A 128 11.58 -3.49 17.29
CA ASN A 128 10.17 -3.19 17.01
C ASN A 128 9.73 -1.75 17.29
N ASN A 129 10.65 -0.86 17.62
CA ASN A 129 10.30 0.56 17.82
C ASN A 129 10.03 1.23 16.48
N MET A 130 9.01 2.06 16.45
CA MET A 130 8.63 2.87 15.30
C MET A 130 9.54 4.09 15.22
N VAL A 131 10.40 4.12 14.20
CA VAL A 131 11.39 5.19 14.00
C VAL A 131 11.15 5.93 12.70
N LEU A 132 11.33 7.25 12.72
CA LEU A 132 11.20 8.08 11.53
C LEU A 132 12.34 7.76 10.53
N LYS A 133 11.99 7.60 9.26
CA LYS A 133 12.95 7.51 8.16
C LYS A 133 13.63 8.87 7.98
N THR A 134 14.95 8.87 7.79
CA THR A 134 15.75 10.09 7.68
C THR A 134 15.37 10.96 6.48
N GLU A 135 14.74 10.35 5.49
CA GLU A 135 14.32 10.92 4.21
C GLU A 135 13.03 11.75 4.31
N TYR A 136 12.26 11.63 5.40
CA TYR A 136 10.93 12.20 5.50
C TYR A 136 10.73 13.00 6.79
N ARG A 137 9.86 13.99 6.72
CA ARG A 137 9.25 14.67 7.88
C ARG A 137 7.74 14.54 7.77
N VAL A 138 7.07 14.41 8.90
CA VAL A 138 5.60 14.29 8.97
C VAL A 138 5.01 15.60 9.48
N ASP A 139 3.92 16.06 8.86
CA ASP A 139 3.13 17.17 9.40
C ASP A 139 2.24 16.66 10.55
N LEU A 140 2.69 16.94 11.78
CA LEU A 140 2.00 16.53 13.00
C LEU A 140 0.65 17.24 13.21
N ASN A 141 0.33 18.28 12.45
CA ASN A 141 -0.99 18.93 12.50
C ASN A 141 -2.07 18.12 11.77
N ARG A 142 -1.66 17.19 10.89
CA ARG A 142 -2.57 16.29 10.15
C ARG A 142 -2.74 14.95 10.87
N VAL A 143 -1.63 14.36 11.31
CA VAL A 143 -1.65 13.15 12.14
C VAL A 143 -0.62 13.27 13.24
N ASP A 144 -1.10 13.34 14.47
CA ASP A 144 -0.22 13.28 15.63
C ASP A 144 0.20 11.84 15.91
N PHE A 145 1.29 11.38 15.27
CA PHE A 145 1.83 10.05 15.52
C PHE A 145 2.36 9.86 16.94
N ARG A 146 2.60 10.92 17.72
CA ARG A 146 3.11 10.81 19.10
C ARG A 146 2.15 10.01 19.98
N ARG A 147 0.84 10.11 19.74
CA ARG A 147 -0.18 9.31 20.47
C ARG A 147 -0.29 7.86 19.98
N TYR A 148 0.20 7.58 18.77
CA TYR A 148 0.15 6.26 18.14
C TYR A 148 1.36 5.39 18.44
N VAL A 149 2.57 5.97 18.52
CA VAL A 149 3.85 5.24 18.62
C VAL A 149 3.79 4.12 19.65
N GLY A 150 3.57 4.44 20.92
CA GLY A 150 3.56 3.43 21.97
C GLY A 150 2.41 2.42 21.85
N ALA A 151 1.27 2.81 21.27
CA ALA A 151 0.16 1.88 21.05
C ALA A 151 0.43 0.90 19.89
N ILE A 152 1.15 1.36 18.85
CA ILE A 152 1.56 0.54 17.71
C ILE A 152 2.66 -0.44 18.15
N GLU A 153 3.65 0.04 18.91
CA GLU A 153 4.73 -0.81 19.44
C GLU A 153 4.15 -1.93 20.33
N ASP A 154 3.26 -1.60 21.27
CA ASP A 154 2.56 -2.58 22.12
C ASP A 154 1.73 -3.58 21.29
N PHE A 155 1.09 -3.12 20.20
CA PHE A 155 0.34 -4.01 19.31
C PHE A 155 1.27 -4.99 18.61
N ILE A 156 2.41 -4.53 18.11
CA ILE A 156 3.37 -5.39 17.39
C ILE A 156 3.90 -6.49 18.30
N GLU A 157 4.26 -6.15 19.53
CA GLU A 157 4.74 -7.09 20.53
C GLU A 157 3.68 -8.12 20.90
N LYS A 158 2.46 -7.69 21.23
CA LYS A 158 1.39 -8.59 21.68
C LYS A 158 0.85 -9.51 20.59
N THR A 159 0.98 -9.11 19.33
CA THR A 159 0.40 -9.84 18.20
C THR A 159 1.41 -10.63 17.38
N ASN A 160 2.70 -10.52 17.69
CA ASN A 160 3.80 -11.04 16.86
C ASN A 160 3.70 -10.59 15.40
N PHE A 161 3.28 -9.33 15.17
CA PHE A 161 3.03 -8.80 13.82
C PHE A 161 4.20 -9.03 12.85
N ARG A 162 5.45 -8.85 13.30
CA ARG A 162 6.60 -9.00 12.41
C ARG A 162 6.87 -10.43 11.98
N SER A 163 6.55 -11.42 12.83
CA SER A 163 6.59 -12.83 12.44
C SER A 163 5.51 -13.12 11.40
N PHE A 164 4.28 -12.66 11.63
CA PHE A 164 3.20 -12.77 10.65
C PHE A 164 3.57 -12.13 9.31
N TYR A 165 4.17 -10.93 9.33
CA TYR A 165 4.64 -10.26 8.13
C TYR A 165 5.72 -11.08 7.40
N ALA A 166 6.71 -11.63 8.12
CA ALA A 166 7.78 -12.44 7.55
C ALA A 166 7.24 -13.75 6.94
N GLU A 167 6.28 -14.40 7.58
CA GLU A 167 5.63 -15.62 7.09
C GLU A 167 4.92 -15.42 5.73
N HIS A 168 4.44 -14.19 5.46
CA HIS A 168 3.77 -13.83 4.21
C HIS A 168 4.70 -13.22 3.16
N ASN A 169 6.02 -13.22 3.38
CA ASN A 169 6.99 -12.59 2.46
C ASN A 169 6.93 -13.17 1.03
N ASN A 170 6.60 -14.45 0.87
CA ASN A 170 6.40 -15.07 -0.45
C ASN A 170 5.24 -14.42 -1.21
N LEU A 171 4.11 -14.16 -0.54
CA LEU A 171 2.97 -13.46 -1.12
C LEU A 171 3.36 -12.02 -1.49
N TYR A 172 4.01 -11.30 -0.59
CA TYR A 172 4.42 -9.92 -0.85
C TYR A 172 5.40 -9.81 -2.01
N THR A 173 6.39 -10.70 -2.08
CA THR A 173 7.36 -10.76 -3.18
C THR A 173 6.67 -11.03 -4.51
N LYS A 174 5.66 -11.91 -4.52
CA LYS A 174 4.86 -12.18 -5.72
C LYS A 174 4.08 -10.93 -6.18
N ILE A 175 3.41 -10.25 -5.25
CA ILE A 175 2.67 -9.00 -5.54
C ILE A 175 3.62 -7.91 -6.09
N ILE A 176 4.76 -7.69 -5.43
CA ILE A 176 5.75 -6.70 -5.82
C ILE A 176 6.31 -7.02 -7.21
N LYS A 177 6.63 -8.29 -7.49
CA LYS A 177 7.17 -8.72 -8.78
C LYS A 177 6.15 -8.53 -9.91
N GLU A 178 4.93 -9.00 -9.73
CA GLU A 178 3.87 -8.87 -10.74
C GLU A 178 3.54 -7.40 -11.02
N GLN A 179 3.47 -6.57 -9.98
CA GLN A 179 3.27 -5.13 -10.15
C GLN A 179 4.48 -4.50 -10.86
N GLY A 180 5.70 -4.84 -10.43
CA GLY A 180 6.95 -4.29 -10.96
C GLY A 180 7.17 -4.59 -12.44
N GLN A 181 6.73 -5.74 -12.93
CA GLN A 181 6.79 -6.09 -14.36
C GLN A 181 5.98 -5.14 -15.24
N GLN A 182 5.01 -4.43 -14.67
CA GLN A 182 4.18 -3.45 -15.38
C GLN A 182 4.72 -2.02 -15.24
N LEU A 183 5.70 -1.80 -14.36
CA LEU A 183 6.21 -0.47 -14.02
C LEU A 183 7.49 -0.18 -14.81
N ASN A 184 7.49 0.91 -15.57
CA ASN A 184 8.72 1.46 -16.14
C ASN A 184 8.65 2.99 -16.17
N MET A 185 9.81 3.65 -16.04
CA MET A 185 9.88 5.11 -15.94
C MET A 185 9.36 5.82 -17.19
N ASN A 186 9.66 5.27 -18.37
CA ASN A 186 9.20 5.83 -19.65
C ASN A 186 7.67 5.82 -19.75
N ALA A 187 7.03 4.74 -19.32
CA ALA A 187 5.58 4.63 -19.26
C ALA A 187 5.01 5.61 -18.23
N ALA A 188 5.59 5.69 -17.03
CA ALA A 188 5.16 6.65 -16.02
C ALA A 188 5.19 8.10 -16.52
N TRP A 189 6.28 8.52 -17.18
CA TRP A 189 6.39 9.84 -17.80
C TRP A 189 5.45 10.02 -18.98
N ALA A 190 5.30 9.00 -19.85
CA ALA A 190 4.36 9.06 -20.97
C ALA A 190 2.92 9.25 -20.48
N THR A 191 2.54 8.63 -19.36
CA THR A 191 1.22 8.74 -18.76
C THR A 191 0.95 10.10 -18.12
N MET A 192 1.99 10.81 -17.65
CA MET A 192 1.86 12.17 -17.11
C MET A 192 1.60 13.24 -18.20
N GLY A 193 1.81 12.93 -19.48
CA GLY A 193 1.50 13.80 -20.61
C GLY A 193 2.30 15.11 -20.67
N LYS A 194 2.04 15.93 -21.70
CA LYS A 194 2.67 17.26 -21.91
C LYS A 194 2.27 18.32 -20.86
N GLN A 195 1.48 17.97 -19.84
CA GLN A 195 0.87 18.91 -18.89
C GLN A 195 1.78 19.27 -17.70
N TYR A 196 2.84 18.50 -17.43
CA TYR A 196 3.77 18.80 -16.35
C TYR A 196 5.12 19.27 -16.91
N THR A 197 5.48 20.51 -16.61
CA THR A 197 6.75 21.14 -17.04
C THR A 197 8.00 20.51 -16.43
N GLN A 198 7.85 19.71 -15.36
CA GLN A 198 8.92 18.97 -14.69
C GLN A 198 8.39 17.61 -14.20
N PRO A 199 8.82 16.47 -14.78
CA PRO A 199 8.42 15.15 -14.29
C PRO A 199 9.04 14.85 -12.91
N PHE A 200 8.45 13.89 -12.17
CA PHE A 200 9.07 13.37 -10.96
C PHE A 200 10.31 12.54 -11.31
N GLN A 201 11.35 12.63 -10.48
CA GLN A 201 12.58 11.87 -10.68
C GLN A 201 12.50 10.45 -10.08
N SER A 202 11.48 10.15 -9.29
CA SER A 202 11.24 8.85 -8.65
C SER A 202 9.75 8.61 -8.46
N TYR A 203 9.34 7.35 -8.61
CA TYR A 203 7.99 6.89 -8.27
C TYR A 203 8.08 5.69 -7.33
N GLN A 204 7.43 5.80 -6.17
CA GLN A 204 7.35 4.73 -5.19
C GLN A 204 5.91 4.21 -5.18
N VAL A 205 5.69 2.97 -5.61
CA VAL A 205 4.38 2.32 -5.61
C VAL A 205 4.23 1.53 -4.30
N ILE A 206 3.36 2.01 -3.42
CA ILE A 206 3.05 1.42 -2.13
C ILE A 206 1.80 0.57 -2.26
N LEU A 207 1.94 -0.71 -1.91
CA LEU A 207 0.91 -1.73 -2.03
C LEU A 207 0.57 -2.31 -0.65
N SER A 208 -0.59 -2.94 -0.56
CA SER A 208 -0.97 -3.87 0.51
C SER A 208 -1.90 -4.93 -0.08
N PRO A 209 -1.80 -6.22 0.30
CA PRO A 209 -2.77 -7.24 -0.10
C PRO A 209 -4.20 -6.96 0.40
N LEU A 210 -4.34 -6.16 1.46
CA LEU A 210 -5.63 -5.74 2.03
C LEU A 210 -6.22 -4.54 1.31
N MET A 211 -5.46 -3.78 0.54
CA MET A 211 -5.97 -2.56 -0.08
C MET A 211 -6.95 -2.89 -1.22
N LYS A 212 -8.20 -2.44 -1.09
CA LYS A 212 -9.25 -2.48 -2.13
C LYS A 212 -9.71 -1.09 -2.57
N GLY A 213 -9.28 -0.05 -1.85
CA GLY A 213 -9.69 1.33 -2.14
C GLY A 213 -8.75 2.35 -1.51
N ASN A 214 -9.15 3.61 -1.59
CA ASN A 214 -8.35 4.77 -1.16
C ASN A 214 -7.03 4.91 -1.96
N ALA A 215 -7.01 4.52 -3.23
CA ALA A 215 -5.87 4.81 -4.08
C ALA A 215 -5.60 6.33 -4.09
N SER A 216 -4.34 6.74 -3.92
CA SER A 216 -3.97 8.15 -3.95
C SER A 216 -2.51 8.35 -4.34
N THR A 217 -2.17 9.57 -4.71
CA THR A 217 -0.79 9.99 -4.96
C THR A 217 -0.38 11.08 -3.96
N LEU A 218 0.90 11.10 -3.59
CA LEU A 218 1.50 12.10 -2.71
C LEU A 218 2.85 12.55 -3.28
N ALA A 219 2.92 13.79 -3.73
CA ALA A 219 4.14 14.43 -4.19
C ALA A 219 4.98 14.86 -3.00
N VAL A 220 6.23 14.41 -2.94
CA VAL A 220 7.17 14.78 -1.88
C VAL A 220 8.43 15.34 -2.52
N SER A 221 8.79 16.56 -2.13
CA SER A 221 9.93 17.28 -2.69
C SER A 221 10.91 17.70 -1.60
N GLY A 222 12.20 17.70 -1.93
CA GLY A 222 13.26 18.14 -1.03
C GLY A 222 14.61 18.21 -1.75
N ARG A 223 15.41 19.24 -1.48
CA ARG A 223 16.77 19.40 -2.04
C ARG A 223 16.85 19.24 -3.57
N GLY A 224 15.87 19.79 -4.30
CA GLY A 224 15.81 19.72 -5.77
C GLY A 224 15.37 18.37 -6.34
N PHE A 225 15.10 17.37 -5.49
CA PHE A 225 14.56 16.07 -5.89
C PHE A 225 13.07 15.99 -5.58
N ARG A 226 12.29 15.45 -6.52
CA ARG A 226 10.84 15.25 -6.42
C ARG A 226 10.54 13.79 -6.65
N GLU A 227 9.82 13.19 -5.71
CA GLU A 227 9.28 11.86 -5.88
C GLU A 227 7.76 11.85 -5.72
N CYS A 228 7.14 10.85 -6.32
CA CYS A 228 5.72 10.60 -6.18
C CYS A 228 5.51 9.27 -5.48
N LEU A 229 4.83 9.32 -4.33
CA LEU A 229 4.33 8.15 -3.64
C LEU A 229 2.96 7.81 -4.21
N ILE A 230 2.78 6.57 -4.67
CA ILE A 230 1.56 6.08 -5.29
C ILE A 230 1.03 4.95 -4.41
N PHE A 231 -0.03 5.22 -3.66
CA PHE A 231 -0.76 4.18 -2.93
C PHE A 231 -1.75 3.56 -3.90
N ALA A 232 -1.54 2.29 -4.24
CA ALA A 232 -2.31 1.61 -5.27
C ALA A 232 -2.81 0.25 -4.79
N GLU A 233 -4.00 -0.11 -5.26
CA GLU A 233 -4.51 -1.47 -5.15
C GLU A 233 -3.61 -2.43 -5.94
N SER A 234 -3.39 -3.61 -5.39
CA SER A 234 -2.66 -4.65 -6.11
C SER A 234 -3.52 -5.25 -7.21
N THR A 235 -2.95 -5.39 -8.41
CA THR A 235 -3.59 -6.12 -9.52
C THR A 235 -3.32 -7.63 -9.48
N ASN A 236 -2.70 -8.13 -8.41
CA ASN A 236 -2.29 -9.52 -8.31
C ASN A 236 -3.51 -10.45 -8.24
N LYS A 237 -3.62 -11.33 -9.25
CA LYS A 237 -4.74 -12.28 -9.39
C LYS A 237 -4.90 -13.23 -8.21
N ALA A 238 -3.81 -13.58 -7.52
CA ALA A 238 -3.86 -14.47 -6.34
C ALA A 238 -4.65 -13.86 -5.17
N LEU A 239 -4.88 -12.54 -5.17
CA LEU A 239 -5.74 -11.88 -4.18
C LEU A 239 -7.24 -11.95 -4.51
N PHE A 240 -7.59 -12.31 -5.74
CA PHE A 240 -8.96 -12.31 -6.24
C PHE A 240 -9.52 -13.70 -6.52
N TYR A 241 -8.66 -14.73 -6.58
CA TYR A 241 -9.10 -16.13 -6.66
C TYR A 241 -9.03 -16.78 -5.28
N SER A 242 -10.19 -16.96 -4.65
CA SER A 242 -10.29 -17.95 -3.58
C SER A 242 -9.99 -19.32 -4.18
N SER A 243 -9.23 -20.15 -3.47
CA SER A 243 -8.87 -21.50 -3.91
C SER A 243 -10.11 -22.39 -4.00
N THR A 244 -10.82 -22.37 -5.12
CA THR A 244 -11.77 -23.41 -5.51
C THR A 244 -11.00 -24.57 -6.12
N THR A 245 -10.25 -25.29 -5.30
CA THR A 245 -9.84 -26.68 -5.59
C THR A 245 -9.94 -27.49 -4.30
N ALA A 246 -11.18 -27.62 -3.80
CA ALA A 246 -11.52 -28.81 -3.03
C ALA A 246 -11.50 -29.98 -4.03
N SER A 247 -10.57 -30.90 -3.83
CA SER A 247 -10.50 -32.18 -4.52
C SER A 247 -11.83 -32.91 -4.37
N THR A 248 -12.59 -33.06 -5.46
CA THR A 248 -13.66 -34.04 -5.54
C THR A 248 -13.06 -35.44 -5.42
N PRO A 249 -13.53 -36.30 -4.51
CA PRO A 249 -13.15 -37.71 -4.53
C PRO A 249 -13.67 -38.32 -5.84
N LYS A 250 -12.81 -39.04 -6.55
CA LYS A 250 -13.23 -39.93 -7.63
C LYS A 250 -14.17 -40.98 -7.04
N VAL A 251 -15.46 -40.87 -7.33
CA VAL A 251 -16.39 -41.98 -7.18
C VAL A 251 -16.06 -42.95 -8.31
N ALA A 252 -15.48 -44.09 -7.95
CA ALA A 252 -15.37 -45.23 -8.85
C ALA A 252 -16.77 -45.81 -9.04
N TYR A 253 -17.28 -45.78 -10.27
CA TYR A 253 -18.33 -46.70 -10.67
C TYR A 253 -17.65 -47.97 -11.14
N ASN A 254 -17.76 -49.01 -10.32
CA ASN A 254 -17.74 -50.38 -10.83
C ASN A 254 -19.15 -50.63 -11.38
N ASP A 255 -19.21 -50.95 -12.67
CA ASP A 255 -19.97 -52.07 -13.25
C ASP A 255 -19.53 -52.25 -14.71
#